data_AF-A0A813IP37-F1
#
_entry.id   AF-A0A813IP37-F1
#
_cell.length_a   1.000
_cell.length_b   1.000
_cell.length_c   1.000
_cell.angle_alpha   90.00
_cell.angle_beta   90.00
_cell.angle_gamma   90.00
#
_symmetry.space_group_name_H-M   'P 1'
#
loop_
_entity.id
_entity.type
_entity.pdbx_description
1 polymer ?
#
loop_
_entity_poly.entity_id
_entity_poly.type
_entity_poly.pdbx_seq_one_letter_code
_entity_poly.pdbx_strand_id
1 'polypeptide(L)'
;FSGLLGAPDHVALGHAQVVRLTLPTDALSEFTKLFLDEIPRRRPGEKGQQYRQVIGIRGGMGSPYFKTIKEACEGKVTFVKAVGNEPDNLGQDTVYVYDSKFFPYRPAELGNQFRDDPPEKYDTDYRGINDELLRVGTILNNGCP
;
A
#
# COMPACT_ATOMS: atom_id res chain seq x y z
N PHE A 1 3.34 -7.63 -11.77
CA PHE A 1 2.87 -7.66 -13.18
C PHE A 1 2.82 -6.23 -13.66
N SER A 2 3.83 -5.80 -14.41
CA SER A 2 3.83 -4.51 -15.09
C SER A 2 4.35 -4.72 -16.51
N GLY A 3 3.76 -4.03 -17.48
CA GLY A 3 4.26 -4.00 -18.86
C GLY A 3 3.68 -5.00 -19.86
N LEU A 4 2.60 -5.74 -19.57
CA LEU A 4 1.87 -6.43 -20.63
C LEU A 4 0.90 -5.44 -21.31
N LEU A 5 1.04 -5.29 -22.64
CA LEU A 5 0.11 -4.63 -23.59
C LEU A 5 0.23 -3.11 -23.80
N GLY A 6 1.37 -2.47 -23.52
CA GLY A 6 1.61 -1.07 -23.93
C GLY A 6 0.88 0.01 -23.10
N ALA A 7 0.19 -0.43 -22.04
CA ALA A 7 -0.29 0.38 -20.93
C ALA A 7 0.89 1.04 -20.17
N PRO A 8 0.82 2.32 -19.71
CA PRO A 8 1.87 2.92 -18.91
C PRO A 8 2.11 2.10 -17.65
N ASP A 9 3.36 1.74 -17.42
CA ASP A 9 3.79 1.11 -16.19
C ASP A 9 3.40 2.01 -15.01
N HIS A 10 2.69 1.48 -14.00
CA HIS A 10 2.39 2.19 -12.75
C HIS A 10 3.65 2.83 -12.14
N VAL A 11 4.80 2.18 -12.33
CA VAL A 11 6.13 2.70 -11.95
C VAL A 11 6.48 3.97 -12.73
N ALA A 12 6.27 4.01 -14.05
CA ALA A 12 6.55 5.17 -14.88
C ALA A 12 5.65 6.36 -14.55
N LEU A 13 4.46 6.08 -14.03
CA LEU A 13 3.53 7.09 -13.48
C LEU A 13 3.85 7.49 -12.04
N GLY A 14 4.86 6.90 -11.40
CA GLY A 14 5.31 7.25 -10.05
C GLY A 14 4.53 6.61 -8.90
N HIS A 15 3.66 5.64 -9.17
CA HIS A 15 2.86 4.98 -8.14
C HIS A 15 3.71 4.12 -7.20
N ALA A 16 3.22 3.94 -5.97
CA ALA A 16 3.64 2.89 -5.04
C ALA A 16 2.55 1.84 -4.95
N GLN A 17 2.93 0.58 -4.74
CA GLN A 17 2.00 -0.48 -4.39
C GLN A 17 1.55 -0.28 -2.94
N VAL A 18 0.24 -0.24 -2.74
CA VAL A 18 -0.38 -0.02 -1.44
C VAL A 18 -1.66 -0.83 -1.32
N VAL A 19 -2.03 -1.17 -0.09
CA VAL A 19 -3.32 -1.76 0.24
C VAL A 19 -4.21 -0.68 0.85
N ARG A 20 -5.44 -0.56 0.36
CA ARG A 20 -6.44 0.32 0.98
C ARG A 20 -7.21 -0.48 2.02
N LEU A 21 -7.18 -0.01 3.27
CA LEU A 21 -7.84 -0.65 4.41
C LEU A 21 -8.91 0.26 5.00
N THR A 22 -9.95 -0.35 5.57
CA THR A 22 -10.89 0.32 6.47
C THR A 22 -10.65 -0.26 7.85
N LEU A 23 -10.24 0.58 8.79
CA LEU A 23 -9.86 0.16 10.14
C LEU A 23 -10.74 0.88 11.18
N PRO A 24 -11.21 0.17 12.22
CA PRO A 24 -11.64 0.80 13.46
C PRO A 24 -10.51 1.68 14.04
N THR A 25 -10.86 2.81 14.63
CA THR A 25 -9.86 3.78 15.13
C THR A 25 -8.99 3.22 16.25
N ASP A 26 -9.56 2.37 17.10
CA ASP A 26 -8.85 1.68 18.19
C ASP A 26 -7.86 0.62 17.69
N ALA A 27 -8.12 0.02 16.52
CA ALA A 27 -7.19 -0.93 15.87
C ALA A 27 -5.98 -0.24 15.20
N LEU A 28 -6.00 1.08 15.00
CA LEU A 28 -4.97 1.80 14.24
C LEU A 28 -3.57 1.64 14.84
N SER A 29 -3.46 1.66 16.17
CA SER A 29 -2.16 1.54 16.86
C SER A 29 -1.54 0.16 16.64
N GLU A 30 -2.32 -0.90 16.87
CA GLU A 30 -1.88 -2.28 16.68
C GLU A 30 -1.54 -2.57 15.21
N PHE A 31 -2.39 -2.13 14.29
CA PHE A 31 -2.12 -2.27 12.86
C PHE A 31 -0.85 -1.54 12.44
N THR A 32 -0.58 -0.35 12.99
CA THR A 32 0.65 0.39 12.71
C THR A 32 1.89 -0.43 13.12
N LYS A 33 1.85 -1.06 14.30
CA LYS A 33 2.96 -1.91 14.77
C LYS A 33 3.18 -3.09 13.83
N LEU A 34 2.10 -3.77 13.45
CA LEU A 34 2.15 -4.88 12.49
C LEU A 34 2.77 -4.42 11.16
N PHE A 35 2.28 -3.33 10.58
CA PHE A 35 2.80 -2.79 9.33
C PHE A 35 4.30 -2.48 9.40
N LEU A 36 4.75 -1.83 10.49
CA LEU A 36 6.17 -1.50 10.66
C LEU A 36 7.06 -2.73 10.85
N ASP A 37 6.54 -3.80 11.45
CA ASP A 37 7.27 -5.06 11.61
C ASP A 37 7.37 -5.85 10.29
N GLU A 38 6.51 -5.59 9.30
CA GLU A 38 6.58 -6.17 7.96
C GLU A 38 7.55 -5.44 7.03
N ILE A 39 7.83 -4.14 7.26
CA ILE A 39 8.72 -3.34 6.41
C ILE A 39 10.08 -4.03 6.14
N PRO A 40 10.78 -4.61 7.14
CA PRO A 40 12.07 -5.27 6.92
C PRO A 40 11.99 -6.57 6.11
N ARG A 41 10.79 -7.13 5.87
CA ARG A 41 10.59 -8.44 5.21
C ARG A 41 10.48 -8.39 3.70
N ARG A 42 10.75 -7.23 3.09
CA ARG A 42 10.74 -7.04 1.64
C ARG A 42 11.63 -8.06 0.91
N ARG A 43 11.10 -8.70 -0.13
CA ARG A 43 11.78 -9.80 -0.85
C ARG A 43 12.95 -9.29 -1.70
N PRO A 44 14.00 -10.11 -1.96
CA PRO A 44 15.16 -9.71 -2.77
C PRO A 44 14.84 -9.17 -4.18
N GLY A 45 13.70 -9.56 -4.75
CA GLY A 45 13.20 -9.08 -6.06
C GLY A 45 12.30 -7.85 -6.01
N GLU A 46 11.86 -7.43 -4.83
CA GLU A 46 11.08 -6.21 -4.66
C GLU A 46 12.05 -5.04 -4.60
N LYS A 47 12.44 -4.50 -5.75
CA LYS A 47 13.35 -3.35 -5.89
C LYS A 47 12.72 -2.29 -6.80
N GLY A 48 12.93 -1.02 -6.46
CA GLY A 48 12.37 0.12 -7.20
C GLY A 48 11.35 0.92 -6.40
N GLN A 49 11.11 2.14 -6.88
CA GLN A 49 10.27 3.15 -6.22
C GLN A 49 8.85 2.66 -5.94
N GLN A 50 8.31 1.73 -6.74
CA GLN A 50 6.98 1.17 -6.54
C GLN A 50 6.82 0.36 -5.25
N TYR A 51 7.92 -0.05 -4.62
CA TYR A 51 7.92 -0.80 -3.36
C TYR A 51 8.40 0.05 -2.17
N ARG A 52 8.54 1.37 -2.37
CA ARG A 52 8.91 2.27 -1.28
C ARG A 52 7.90 2.19 -0.14
N GLN A 53 8.37 2.36 1.09
CA GLN A 53 7.53 2.25 2.28
C GLN A 53 6.68 3.52 2.43
N VAL A 54 5.36 3.39 2.38
CA VAL A 54 4.45 4.53 2.40
C VAL A 54 3.24 4.32 3.30
N ILE A 55 2.74 5.41 3.87
CA ILE A 55 1.42 5.49 4.49
C ILE A 55 0.64 6.61 3.80
N GLY A 56 -0.55 6.28 3.28
CA GLY A 56 -1.49 7.26 2.74
C GLY A 56 -2.62 7.50 3.73
N ILE A 57 -2.72 8.71 4.27
CA ILE A 57 -3.80 9.11 5.19
C ILE A 57 -4.30 10.51 4.86
N ARG A 58 -5.58 10.77 5.12
CA ARG A 58 -6.17 12.07 4.80
C ARG A 58 -5.56 13.16 5.70
N GLY A 59 -4.99 14.20 5.09
CA GLY A 59 -4.23 15.25 5.77
C GLY A 59 -2.75 14.94 5.98
N GLY A 60 -2.26 13.77 5.55
CA GLY A 60 -0.87 13.35 5.70
C GLY A 60 -0.41 13.42 7.15
N MET A 61 0.78 13.98 7.40
CA MET A 61 1.29 14.17 8.77
C MET A 61 0.46 15.14 9.63
N GLY A 62 -0.41 15.95 9.02
CA GLY A 62 -1.36 16.82 9.73
C GLY A 62 -2.68 16.11 10.11
N SER A 63 -2.83 14.84 9.75
CA SER A 63 -4.01 14.04 10.09
C SER A 63 -4.14 13.86 11.61
N PRO A 64 -5.37 13.88 12.18
CA PRO A 64 -5.56 13.53 13.59
C PRO A 64 -5.08 12.09 13.90
N TYR A 65 -5.12 11.20 12.91
CA TYR A 65 -4.65 9.81 13.03
C TYR A 65 -3.13 9.68 13.01
N PHE A 66 -2.40 10.68 12.49
CA PHE A 66 -0.94 10.61 12.40
C PHE A 66 -0.29 10.60 13.79
N LYS A 67 -0.91 11.24 14.79
CA LYS A 67 -0.42 11.20 16.17
C LYS A 67 -0.36 9.76 16.69
N THR A 68 -1.44 8.99 16.54
CA THR A 68 -1.51 7.58 16.94
C THR A 68 -0.49 6.73 16.20
N ILE A 69 -0.33 6.93 14.89
CA ILE A 69 0.67 6.23 14.06
C ILE A 69 2.10 6.52 14.56
N LYS A 70 2.40 7.80 14.82
CA LYS A 70 3.72 8.24 15.31
C LYS A 70 4.04 7.67 16.69
N GLU A 71 3.07 7.66 17.60
CA GLU A 71 3.21 7.08 18.93
C GLU A 71 3.41 5.56 18.87
N ALA A 72 2.64 4.85 18.04
CA ALA A 72 2.74 3.40 17.87
C ALA A 72 4.07 2.96 17.24
N CYS A 73 4.74 3.85 16.50
CA CYS A 73 6.03 3.59 15.89
C CYS A 73 7.18 3.46 16.90
N GLU A 74 7.07 4.06 18.08
CA GLU A 74 8.10 3.97 19.14
C GLU A 74 9.52 4.32 18.67
N GLY A 75 9.65 5.16 17.63
CA GLY A 75 10.93 5.57 17.06
C GLY A 75 11.60 4.56 16.10
N LYS A 76 10.93 3.44 15.76
CA LYS A 76 11.44 2.43 14.82
C LYS A 76 11.75 2.99 13.43
N VAL A 77 11.01 4.01 12.98
CA VAL A 77 11.19 4.66 11.68
C VAL A 77 11.08 6.18 11.80
N THR A 78 11.65 6.86 10.81
CA THR A 78 11.46 8.29 10.58
C THR A 78 10.33 8.50 9.59
N PHE A 79 9.31 9.27 9.99
CA PHE A 79 8.25 9.68 9.08
C PHE A 79 8.65 10.95 8.32
N VAL A 80 8.55 10.90 6.99
CA VAL A 80 8.87 12.02 6.10
C VAL A 80 7.62 12.40 5.32
N LYS A 81 7.31 13.70 5.26
CA LYS A 81 6.20 14.20 4.43
C LYS A 81 6.51 13.93 2.95
N ALA A 82 5.61 13.26 2.27
CA ALA A 82 5.74 12.99 0.85
C ALA A 82 5.26 14.18 -0.02
N VAL A 83 5.88 14.30 -1.19
CA VAL A 83 5.62 15.25 -2.28
C VAL A 83 5.34 14.56 -3.63
N GLY A 84 5.55 13.25 -3.73
CA GLY A 84 5.39 12.46 -4.96
C GLY A 84 6.73 12.06 -5.60
N ASN A 85 6.75 10.90 -6.25
CA ASN A 85 7.90 10.34 -6.96
C ASN A 85 9.17 10.14 -6.10
N GLU A 86 8.99 9.84 -4.81
CA GLU A 86 10.08 9.50 -3.92
C GLU A 86 10.82 8.24 -4.40
N PRO A 87 12.14 8.18 -4.19
CA PRO A 87 12.93 7.03 -4.58
C PRO A 87 12.58 5.81 -3.74
N ASP A 88 13.08 4.66 -4.19
CA ASP A 88 13.15 3.47 -3.36
C ASP A 88 13.90 3.77 -2.06
N ASN A 89 13.41 3.24 -0.95
CA ASN A 89 13.95 3.39 0.39
C ASN A 89 14.23 2.03 1.05
N LEU A 90 14.46 0.98 0.26
CA LEU A 90 14.90 -0.32 0.75
C LEU A 90 16.13 -0.17 1.66
N GLY A 91 16.07 -0.77 2.85
CA GLY A 91 17.14 -0.71 3.85
C GLY A 91 17.24 0.61 4.63
N GLN A 92 16.29 1.53 4.43
CA GLN A 92 16.19 2.76 5.21
C GLN A 92 15.02 2.66 6.20
N ASP A 93 15.21 3.20 7.40
CA ASP A 93 14.17 3.33 8.42
C ASP A 93 13.33 4.58 8.16
N THR A 94 12.78 4.71 6.95
CA THR A 94 12.02 5.88 6.51
C THR A 94 10.68 5.45 5.94
N VAL A 95 9.59 6.06 6.43
CA VAL A 95 8.25 5.88 5.87
C VAL A 95 7.73 7.20 5.33
N TYR A 96 7.40 7.22 4.05
CA TYR A 96 6.83 8.40 3.41
C TYR A 96 5.33 8.53 3.72
N VAL A 97 4.90 9.70 4.19
CA VAL A 97 3.52 9.96 4.58
C VAL A 97 2.87 10.88 3.55
N TYR A 98 1.92 10.32 2.79
CA TYR A 98 1.18 11.03 1.75
C TYR A 98 -0.15 11.54 2.29
N ASP A 99 -0.51 12.78 1.91
CA ASP A 99 -1.90 13.24 2.05
C ASP A 99 -2.74 12.65 0.94
N SER A 100 -3.61 11.71 1.28
CA SER A 100 -4.46 10.99 0.32
C SER A 100 -5.46 11.90 -0.43
N LYS A 101 -5.63 13.16 0.00
CA LYS A 101 -6.36 14.17 -0.79
C LYS A 101 -5.66 14.47 -2.12
N PHE A 102 -4.33 14.55 -2.10
CA PHE A 102 -3.53 14.94 -3.26
C PHE A 102 -2.94 13.73 -3.99
N PHE A 103 -2.78 12.61 -3.27
CA PHE A 103 -2.29 11.35 -3.80
C PHE A 103 -3.37 10.27 -3.64
N PRO A 104 -4.40 10.27 -4.51
CA PRO A 104 -5.53 9.37 -4.36
C PRO A 104 -5.13 7.92 -4.66
N TYR A 105 -5.73 6.99 -3.92
CA TYR A 105 -5.63 5.56 -4.20
C TYR A 105 -6.22 5.23 -5.57
N ARG A 106 -5.49 4.41 -6.34
CA ARG A 106 -5.96 3.83 -7.60
C ARG A 106 -6.03 2.31 -7.42
N PRO A 107 -7.21 1.68 -7.55
CA PRO A 107 -7.29 0.23 -7.47
C PRO A 107 -6.50 -0.40 -8.61
N ALA A 108 -5.65 -1.37 -8.26
CA ALA A 108 -4.97 -2.22 -9.23
C ALA A 108 -5.98 -3.11 -9.98
N GLU A 109 -5.52 -3.71 -11.07
CA GLU A 109 -6.30 -4.63 -11.90
C GLU A 109 -6.84 -5.81 -11.09
N LEU A 110 -7.94 -6.41 -11.56
CA LEU A 110 -8.63 -7.51 -10.88
C LEU A 110 -7.69 -8.65 -10.44
N GLY A 111 -6.70 -8.98 -11.27
CA GLY A 111 -5.71 -10.04 -10.99
C GLY A 111 -4.71 -9.72 -9.87
N ASN A 112 -4.69 -8.50 -9.35
CA ASN A 112 -3.90 -8.07 -8.19
C ASN A 112 -4.74 -7.97 -6.90
N GLN A 113 -6.05 -8.21 -6.98
CA GLN A 113 -6.97 -8.18 -5.84
C GLN A 113 -7.15 -9.59 -5.27
N PHE A 114 -7.00 -9.75 -3.95
CA PHE A 114 -7.24 -11.00 -3.22
C PHE A 114 -6.60 -12.27 -3.84
N ARG A 115 -5.42 -12.11 -4.43
CA ARG A 115 -4.62 -13.19 -5.01
C ARG A 115 -3.71 -13.82 -3.97
N ASP A 116 -3.23 -15.02 -4.26
CA ASP A 116 -2.11 -15.63 -3.54
C ASP A 116 -0.84 -14.74 -3.67
N ASP A 117 0.02 -14.79 -2.65
CA ASP A 117 1.35 -14.18 -2.65
C ASP A 117 2.45 -15.27 -2.69
N PRO A 118 2.87 -15.73 -3.88
CA PRO A 118 3.72 -16.91 -4.00
C PRO A 118 5.03 -16.79 -3.19
N PRO A 119 5.44 -17.86 -2.49
CA PRO A 119 4.89 -19.23 -2.55
C PRO A 119 3.66 -19.47 -1.66
N GLU A 120 3.23 -18.48 -0.89
CA GLU A 120 2.08 -18.60 0.00
C GLU A 120 0.78 -18.75 -0.78
N LYS A 121 -0.10 -19.62 -0.30
CA LYS A 121 -1.44 -19.81 -0.84
C LYS A 121 -2.44 -19.48 0.25
N TYR A 122 -3.39 -18.62 -0.08
CA TYR A 122 -4.48 -18.30 0.83
C TYR A 122 -5.62 -19.31 0.66
N ASP A 123 -6.59 -19.30 1.55
CA ASP A 123 -7.74 -20.19 1.45
C ASP A 123 -8.71 -19.77 0.32
N THR A 124 -9.70 -20.61 0.07
CA THR A 124 -10.75 -20.32 -0.93
C THR A 124 -11.60 -19.13 -0.54
N ASP A 125 -11.77 -18.88 0.76
CA ASP A 125 -12.65 -17.83 1.26
C ASP A 125 -12.04 -16.46 0.97
N TYR A 126 -10.73 -16.30 1.22
CA TYR A 126 -9.96 -15.11 0.87
C TYR A 126 -10.01 -14.82 -0.62
N ARG A 127 -9.74 -15.82 -1.46
CA ARG A 127 -9.79 -15.64 -2.93
C ARG A 127 -11.19 -15.32 -3.42
N GLY A 128 -12.23 -15.87 -2.78
CA GLY A 128 -13.63 -15.62 -3.10
C GLY A 128 -14.09 -14.18 -2.84
N ILE A 129 -13.35 -13.40 -2.03
CA ILE A 129 -13.63 -11.97 -1.82
C ILE A 129 -13.55 -11.19 -3.15
N ASN A 130 -12.64 -11.58 -4.05
CA ASN A 130 -12.49 -10.90 -5.33
C ASN A 130 -13.78 -10.98 -6.18
N ASP A 131 -14.33 -12.19 -6.27
CA ASP A 131 -15.54 -12.48 -7.05
C ASP A 131 -16.75 -11.73 -6.47
N GLU A 132 -16.87 -11.70 -5.15
CA GLU A 132 -17.96 -11.00 -4.47
C GLU A 132 -17.85 -9.48 -4.67
N LEU A 133 -16.66 -8.90 -4.50
CA LEU A 133 -16.45 -7.46 -4.67
C LEU A 133 -16.58 -7.01 -6.13
N LEU A 134 -16.26 -7.89 -7.08
CA LEU A 134 -16.56 -7.67 -8.50
C LEU A 134 -18.07 -7.68 -8.76
N ARG A 135 -18.79 -8.67 -8.20
CA ARG A 135 -20.24 -8.82 -8.36
C ARG A 135 -21.02 -7.61 -7.83
N VAL A 136 -20.60 -7.02 -6.71
CA VAL A 136 -21.25 -5.84 -6.12
C VAL A 136 -20.70 -4.51 -6.66
N GLY A 137 -19.74 -4.54 -7.59
CA GLY A 137 -19.19 -3.35 -8.24
C GLY A 137 -18.23 -2.52 -7.38
N THR A 138 -17.69 -3.10 -6.30
CA THR A 138 -16.65 -2.45 -5.47
C THR A 138 -15.29 -2.50 -6.16
N ILE A 139 -14.99 -3.64 -6.78
CA ILE A 139 -13.87 -3.79 -7.72
C ILE A 139 -14.45 -3.74 -9.13
N LEU A 140 -13.81 -2.99 -10.00
CA LEU A 140 -14.17 -2.94 -11.41
C LEU A 140 -13.28 -3.90 -12.17
N ASN A 141 -13.79 -4.45 -13.28
CA ASN A 141 -12.93 -5.08 -14.28
C ASN A 141 -12.25 -3.98 -15.11
N ASN A 142 -11.39 -3.20 -14.46
CA ASN A 142 -10.54 -2.22 -15.10
C ASN A 142 -9.31 -2.95 -15.66
N GLY A 143 -9.08 -2.82 -16.97
CA GLY A 143 -7.86 -3.33 -17.60
C GLY A 143 -6.60 -2.65 -17.05
N CYS A 144 -5.43 -3.13 -17.49
CA CYS A 144 -4.13 -2.50 -17.20
C CYS A 144 -4.04 -1.10 -17.81
N PRO A 145 -3.39 -0.12 -17.15
CA PRO A 145 -2.84 1.11 -17.71
C PRO A 145 -3.52 1.68 -18.95
#